data_AF-A0A3M6U225-F1
#
_entry.id   AF-A0A3M6U225-F1
#
_cell.length_a   1.000
_cell.length_b   1.000
_cell.length_c   1.000
_cell.angle_alpha   90.00
_cell.angle_beta   90.00
_cell.angle_gamma   90.00
#
_symmetry.space_group_name_H-M   'P 1'
#
loop_
_entity.id
_entity.type
_entity.pdbx_description
1 polymer ?
#
loop_
_entity_poly.entity_id
_entity_poly.type
_entity_poly.pdbx_seq_one_letter_code
_entity_poly.pdbx_strand_id
1 'polypeptide(L)'
;MAAATFTLFYSLMWGKETSEQWLASILISNGQDIFVVQPTKVMLAVIVISFLLTRKNKGKCEEEEETATDPHAIEIDFSCDDPKQRFKKYQREKMRERSKKEAQLTSMTRDIILHLIFVFLLAIVSYGNKNGNRFLMTTETRNRFNKFNLVKDAHILEAWLRNEFILNIYNQAWYNGLEEENDVYIGNKMSVLVGMPWLRQLRIKKKSCRSLPKMIADCYYDYSPENEDTTLLSLPGWIPLSLNTSWPNALQICPKPWRYQSAAELRNDPILASYNSYEGGGYAAVMGYDESTAQGVLNETITNGWLDRQTRAVILEFAVFNVNTNLISVATYFYEALATGAAYTARRIETLELYSTESGALMFFLIGQFLFMAMVLFYFIVMLVHLYQQRL
;
A
#
# COMPACT_ATOMS: atom_id res chain seq x y z
N MET A 1 -18.24 1.77 32.44
CA MET A 1 -16.93 2.47 32.40
C MET A 1 -15.89 1.77 33.25
N ALA A 2 -16.09 1.58 34.56
CA ALA A 2 -15.11 0.92 35.44
C ALA A 2 -14.62 -0.45 34.93
N ALA A 3 -15.54 -1.34 34.54
CA ALA A 3 -15.19 -2.66 33.98
C ALA A 3 -14.32 -2.53 32.72
N ALA A 4 -14.69 -1.66 31.77
CA ALA A 4 -13.92 -1.45 30.54
C ALA A 4 -12.51 -0.92 30.82
N THR A 5 -12.34 0.01 31.76
CA THR A 5 -11.01 0.49 32.18
C THR A 5 -10.17 -0.63 32.80
N PHE A 6 -10.75 -1.45 33.69
CA PHE A 6 -10.02 -2.56 34.30
C PHE A 6 -9.60 -3.60 33.25
N THR A 7 -10.50 -3.97 32.33
CA THR A 7 -10.17 -4.91 31.25
C THR A 7 -9.07 -4.37 30.36
N LEU A 8 -9.09 -3.06 30.04
CA LEU A 8 -8.09 -2.45 29.16
C LEU A 8 -6.71 -2.40 29.84
N PHE A 9 -6.63 -1.98 31.11
CA PHE A 9 -5.36 -1.99 31.85
C PHE A 9 -4.77 -3.40 32.02
N TYR A 10 -5.59 -4.40 32.33
CA TYR A 10 -5.12 -5.78 32.42
C TYR A 10 -4.73 -6.35 31.05
N SER A 11 -5.43 -5.99 29.97
CA SER A 11 -5.10 -6.45 28.62
C SER A 11 -3.73 -5.97 28.13
N LEU A 12 -3.27 -4.80 28.60
CA LEU A 12 -1.93 -4.28 28.30
C LEU A 12 -0.80 -5.03 29.02
N MET A 13 -1.13 -5.80 30.06
CA MET A 13 -0.17 -6.64 30.80
C MET A 13 -0.12 -8.08 30.27
N TRP A 14 -1.03 -8.49 29.39
CA TRP A 14 -1.10 -9.85 28.88
C TRP A 14 -0.15 -10.10 27.71
N GLY A 15 0.46 -11.30 27.69
CA GLY A 15 1.20 -11.79 26.53
C GLY A 15 0.26 -12.31 25.42
N LYS A 16 0.84 -12.67 24.27
CA LYS A 16 0.08 -13.18 23.10
C LYS A 16 -0.82 -14.36 23.46
N GLU A 17 -0.26 -15.39 24.09
CA GLU A 17 -0.96 -16.63 24.41
C GLU A 17 -2.13 -16.42 25.38
N THR A 18 -1.93 -15.63 26.43
CA THR A 18 -2.99 -15.27 27.39
C THR A 18 -4.10 -14.45 26.75
N SER A 19 -3.76 -13.58 25.80
CA SER A 19 -4.73 -12.75 25.08
C SER A 19 -5.61 -13.59 24.15
N GLU A 20 -5.02 -14.56 23.45
CA GLU A 20 -5.74 -15.49 22.57
C GLU A 20 -6.70 -16.39 23.37
N GLN A 21 -6.25 -16.94 24.50
CA GLN A 21 -7.10 -17.76 25.38
C GLN A 21 -8.25 -16.95 25.99
N TRP A 22 -7.98 -15.73 26.43
CA TRP A 22 -9.01 -14.85 26.97
C TRP A 22 -10.06 -14.48 25.92
N LEU A 23 -9.65 -14.15 24.69
CA LEU A 23 -10.57 -13.85 23.61
C LEU A 23 -11.46 -15.05 23.26
N ALA A 24 -10.87 -16.25 23.19
CA ALA A 24 -11.61 -17.48 22.97
C ALA A 24 -12.64 -17.74 24.08
N SER A 25 -12.27 -17.49 25.35
CA SER A 25 -13.18 -17.67 26.49
C SER A 25 -14.38 -16.71 26.43
N ILE A 26 -14.17 -15.47 25.97
CA ILE A 26 -15.24 -14.48 25.81
C ILE A 26 -16.19 -14.85 24.68
N LEU A 27 -15.65 -15.32 23.56
CA LEU A 27 -16.46 -15.75 22.41
C LEU A 27 -17.34 -16.95 22.79
N ILE A 28 -16.76 -17.94 23.47
CA ILE A 28 -17.49 -19.12 23.96
C ILE A 28 -18.54 -18.70 25.00
N SER A 29 -18.18 -17.85 25.96
CA SER A 29 -19.09 -17.37 27.00
C SER A 29 -20.27 -16.57 26.42
N ASN A 30 -20.03 -15.67 25.47
CA ASN A 30 -21.11 -14.93 24.80
C ASN A 30 -22.00 -15.87 23.98
N GLY A 31 -21.40 -16.81 23.26
CA GLY A 31 -22.16 -17.81 22.51
C GLY A 31 -23.08 -18.63 23.43
N GLN A 32 -22.55 -19.09 24.57
CA GLN A 32 -23.34 -19.83 25.55
C GLN A 32 -24.47 -18.99 26.14
N ASP A 33 -24.24 -17.71 26.44
CA ASP A 33 -25.28 -16.85 27.03
C ASP A 33 -26.43 -16.59 26.05
N ILE A 34 -26.11 -16.26 24.79
CA ILE A 34 -27.10 -15.96 23.74
C ILE A 34 -27.91 -17.20 23.36
N PHE A 35 -27.26 -18.34 23.10
CA PHE A 35 -27.94 -19.51 22.55
C PHE A 35 -28.51 -20.46 23.59
N VAL A 36 -27.97 -20.49 24.81
CA VAL A 36 -28.34 -21.50 25.83
C VAL A 36 -28.98 -20.85 27.05
N VAL A 37 -28.26 -19.94 27.71
CA VAL A 37 -28.66 -19.42 29.03
C VAL A 37 -29.89 -18.54 28.95
N GLN A 38 -29.94 -17.58 28.01
CA GLN A 38 -31.08 -16.68 27.86
C GLN A 38 -32.36 -17.45 27.47
N PRO A 39 -32.37 -18.33 26.45
CA PRO A 39 -33.55 -19.15 26.14
C PRO A 39 -34.00 -20.04 27.30
N THR A 40 -33.07 -20.63 28.05
CA THR A 40 -33.41 -21.48 29.20
C THR A 40 -34.06 -20.66 30.32
N LYS A 41 -33.55 -19.46 30.62
CA LYS A 41 -34.18 -18.55 31.61
C LYS A 41 -35.61 -18.19 31.22
N VAL A 42 -35.86 -17.90 29.94
CA VAL A 42 -37.20 -17.59 29.43
C VAL A 42 -38.13 -18.80 29.57
N MET A 43 -37.68 -19.99 29.17
CA MET A 43 -38.47 -21.22 29.31
C MET A 43 -38.83 -21.50 30.78
N LEU A 44 -37.89 -21.31 31.69
CA LEU A 44 -38.11 -21.53 33.12
C LEU A 44 -39.10 -20.52 33.70
N ALA A 45 -39.02 -19.25 33.30
CA ALA A 45 -40.00 -18.22 33.68
C ALA A 45 -41.41 -18.56 33.16
N VAL A 46 -41.53 -19.03 31.92
CA VAL A 46 -42.82 -19.46 31.33
C VAL A 46 -43.40 -20.64 32.10
N ILE A 47 -42.59 -21.64 32.46
CA ILE A 47 -43.03 -22.79 33.26
C ILE A 47 -43.52 -22.35 34.64
N VAL A 48 -42.79 -21.48 35.33
CA VAL A 48 -43.18 -20.96 36.66
C VAL A 48 -44.49 -20.18 36.57
N ILE A 49 -44.64 -19.29 35.58
CA ILE A 49 -45.86 -18.50 35.37
C ILE A 49 -47.03 -19.41 35.01
N SER A 50 -46.84 -20.40 34.13
CA SER A 50 -47.86 -21.38 33.76
C SER A 50 -48.32 -22.18 34.98
N PHE A 51 -47.40 -22.60 35.85
CA PHE A 51 -47.74 -23.33 37.08
C PHE A 51 -48.50 -22.45 38.09
N LEU A 52 -48.11 -21.18 38.25
CA LEU A 52 -48.80 -20.22 39.12
C LEU A 52 -50.21 -19.89 38.62
N LEU A 53 -50.39 -19.70 37.31
CA LEU A 53 -51.71 -19.45 36.70
C LEU A 53 -52.62 -20.68 36.77
N THR A 54 -52.07 -21.88 36.54
CA THR A 54 -52.83 -23.14 36.66
C THR A 54 -53.24 -23.40 38.11
N ARG A 55 -52.42 -22.98 39.08
CA ARG A 55 -52.74 -23.09 40.52
C ARG A 55 -53.78 -22.06 40.96
N LYS A 56 -53.81 -20.87 40.33
CA LYS A 56 -54.83 -19.82 40.56
C LYS A 56 -56.19 -20.20 39.95
N ASN A 57 -56.20 -20.90 38.82
CA ASN A 57 -57.43 -21.36 38.15
C ASN A 57 -58.12 -22.59 38.78
N LYS A 58 -57.53 -23.22 39.82
CA LYS A 58 -58.22 -24.29 40.56
C LYS A 58 -59.29 -23.80 41.55
N GLY A 59 -59.55 -22.49 41.63
CA GLY A 59 -60.40 -21.91 42.69
C GLY A 59 -61.48 -20.91 42.31
N LYS A 60 -61.65 -20.48 41.04
CA LYS A 60 -62.71 -19.53 40.66
C LYS A 60 -63.04 -19.67 39.16
N CYS A 61 -64.20 -20.28 38.87
CA CYS A 61 -64.97 -19.96 37.68
C CYS A 61 -65.89 -18.81 38.08
N GLU A 62 -65.70 -17.63 37.50
CA GLU A 62 -66.72 -16.60 37.34
C GLU A 62 -66.20 -15.52 36.38
N GLU A 63 -67.14 -14.98 35.60
CA GLU A 63 -66.96 -14.03 34.50
C GLU A 63 -66.61 -12.60 34.98
N GLU A 64 -66.17 -11.79 34.02
CA GLU A 64 -66.09 -10.31 33.97
C GLU A 64 -64.99 -9.56 34.76
N GLU A 65 -64.21 -8.71 34.07
CA GLU A 65 -64.44 -7.25 34.01
C GLU A 65 -63.33 -6.52 33.22
N GLU A 66 -63.77 -5.67 32.27
CA GLU A 66 -62.97 -4.65 31.61
C GLU A 66 -62.59 -3.56 32.63
N THR A 67 -61.30 -3.37 32.92
CA THR A 67 -60.85 -2.23 33.72
C THR A 67 -60.81 -0.94 32.90
N ALA A 68 -61.66 0.01 33.27
CA ALA A 68 -61.77 1.37 32.73
C ALA A 68 -60.78 2.36 33.36
N THR A 69 -60.15 3.21 32.53
CA THR A 69 -59.63 4.58 32.81
C THR A 69 -59.11 5.13 31.46
N ASP A 70 -59.39 6.31 30.90
CA ASP A 70 -59.86 7.63 31.34
C ASP A 70 -60.34 8.41 30.06
N PRO A 71 -61.53 9.04 29.98
CA PRO A 71 -61.95 9.80 28.81
C PRO A 71 -62.09 11.30 29.11
N HIS A 72 -61.01 12.07 28.94
CA HIS A 72 -61.13 13.53 28.84
C HIS A 72 -60.49 14.06 27.55
N ALA A 73 -61.27 14.94 26.90
CA ALA A 73 -61.06 15.65 25.64
C ALA A 73 -61.31 14.84 24.35
N ILE A 74 -62.54 14.89 23.85
CA ILE A 74 -62.90 15.13 22.44
C ILE A 74 -64.36 15.61 22.41
N GLU A 75 -64.59 16.83 21.96
CA GLU A 75 -65.90 17.36 21.57
C GLU A 75 -66.46 16.50 20.43
N ILE A 76 -67.69 16.00 20.58
CA ILE A 76 -68.32 15.04 19.68
C ILE A 76 -69.30 15.78 18.76
N ASP A 77 -68.94 15.89 17.48
CA ASP A 77 -69.90 16.12 16.40
C ASP A 77 -70.40 14.76 15.89
N PHE A 78 -71.71 14.55 16.00
CA PHE A 78 -72.38 13.27 15.73
C PHE A 78 -72.85 13.20 14.27
N SER A 79 -72.07 12.54 13.43
CA SER A 79 -72.56 11.93 12.18
C SER A 79 -72.02 10.51 12.03
N CYS A 80 -72.92 9.54 12.23
CA CYS A 80 -72.89 8.14 11.77
C CYS A 80 -71.51 7.46 11.65
N ASP A 81 -70.96 6.98 12.78
CA ASP A 81 -70.06 5.82 12.83
C ASP A 81 -69.94 5.35 14.29
N ASP A 82 -70.05 4.04 14.53
CA ASP A 82 -70.00 3.45 15.88
C ASP A 82 -68.69 3.84 16.61
N PRO A 83 -68.74 4.49 17.79
CA PRO A 83 -67.54 5.02 18.45
C PRO A 83 -66.47 3.96 18.74
N LYS A 84 -66.86 2.70 18.96
CA LYS A 84 -65.93 1.56 19.07
C LYS A 84 -65.16 1.31 17.77
N GLN A 85 -65.81 1.49 16.63
CA GLN A 85 -65.22 1.27 15.30
C GLN A 85 -64.23 2.38 14.92
N ARG A 86 -64.55 3.64 15.28
CA ARG A 86 -63.65 4.79 15.10
C ARG A 86 -62.39 4.69 15.95
N PHE A 87 -62.53 4.28 17.21
CA PHE A 87 -61.38 4.01 18.10
C PHE A 87 -60.47 2.89 17.57
N LYS A 88 -61.07 1.81 17.03
CA LYS A 88 -60.33 0.70 16.40
C LYS A 88 -59.58 1.13 15.13
N LYS A 89 -60.16 2.05 14.33
CA LYS A 89 -59.51 2.63 13.15
C LYS A 89 -58.32 3.52 13.56
N TYR A 90 -58.51 4.38 14.56
CA TYR A 90 -57.44 5.22 15.12
C TYR A 90 -56.28 4.39 15.68
N GLN A 91 -56.56 3.32 16.42
CA GLN A 91 -55.52 2.40 16.91
C GLN A 91 -54.76 1.71 15.77
N ARG A 92 -55.46 1.28 14.70
CA ARG A 92 -54.82 0.68 13.50
C ARG A 92 -53.94 1.67 12.76
N GLU A 93 -54.34 2.92 12.63
CA GLU A 93 -53.52 3.98 12.02
C GLU A 93 -52.27 4.27 12.86
N LYS A 94 -52.43 4.38 14.19
CA LYS A 94 -51.30 4.55 15.13
C LYS A 94 -50.33 3.35 15.12
N MET A 95 -50.85 2.12 14.97
CA MET A 95 -50.05 0.91 14.79
C MET A 95 -49.29 0.92 13.45
N ARG A 96 -49.92 1.39 12.36
CA ARG A 96 -49.26 1.55 11.05
C ARG A 96 -48.14 2.58 11.09
N GLU A 97 -48.35 3.71 11.76
CA GLU A 97 -47.32 4.74 11.94
C GLU A 97 -46.13 4.21 12.75
N ARG A 98 -46.38 3.48 13.85
CA ARG A 98 -45.33 2.82 14.64
C ARG A 98 -44.56 1.80 13.80
N SER A 99 -45.26 0.93 13.07
CA SER A 99 -44.64 -0.08 12.21
C SER A 99 -43.78 0.55 11.10
N LYS A 100 -44.22 1.67 10.50
CA LYS A 100 -43.42 2.41 9.51
C LYS A 100 -42.15 3.00 10.12
N LYS A 101 -42.24 3.57 11.34
CA LYS A 101 -41.08 4.09 12.09
C LYS A 101 -40.12 2.96 12.49
N GLU A 102 -40.63 1.82 12.94
CA GLU A 102 -39.84 0.63 13.26
C GLU A 102 -39.12 0.07 12.03
N ALA A 103 -39.79 0.00 10.87
CA ALA A 103 -39.17 -0.43 9.62
C ALA A 103 -38.06 0.53 9.16
N GLN A 104 -38.28 1.84 9.29
CA GLN A 104 -37.27 2.85 8.97
C GLN A 104 -36.07 2.77 9.91
N LEU A 105 -36.30 2.63 11.22
CA LEU A 105 -35.24 2.42 12.21
C LEU A 105 -34.47 1.12 11.95
N THR A 106 -35.15 0.04 11.57
CA THR A 106 -34.52 -1.24 11.23
C THR A 106 -33.63 -1.11 10.00
N SER A 107 -34.08 -0.39 8.96
CA SER A 107 -33.27 -0.11 7.77
C SER A 107 -32.03 0.72 8.13
N MET A 108 -32.19 1.82 8.88
CA MET A 108 -31.08 2.65 9.31
C MET A 108 -30.09 1.88 10.18
N THR A 109 -30.58 1.05 11.09
CA THR A 109 -29.74 0.20 11.97
C THR A 109 -28.95 -0.82 11.16
N ARG A 110 -29.58 -1.48 10.18
CA ARG A 110 -28.90 -2.40 9.26
C ARG A 110 -27.78 -1.69 8.51
N ASP A 111 -28.05 -0.51 7.99
CA ASP A 111 -27.06 0.25 7.22
C ASP A 111 -25.88 0.67 8.11
N ILE A 112 -26.13 1.07 9.37
CA ILE A 112 -25.07 1.35 10.36
C ILE A 112 -24.23 0.10 10.64
N ILE A 113 -24.87 -1.06 10.87
CA ILE A 113 -24.15 -2.32 11.14
C ILE A 113 -23.25 -2.69 9.96
N LEU A 114 -23.76 -2.57 8.72
CA LEU A 114 -22.96 -2.82 7.52
C LEU A 114 -21.77 -1.85 7.41
N HIS A 115 -21.95 -0.57 7.70
CA HIS A 115 -20.85 0.40 7.72
C HIS A 115 -19.80 0.06 8.79
N LEU A 116 -20.22 -0.38 9.98
CA LEU A 116 -19.28 -0.81 11.03
C LEU A 116 -18.46 -2.03 10.59
N ILE A 117 -19.10 -3.01 9.95
CA ILE A 117 -18.41 -4.18 9.37
C ILE A 117 -17.43 -3.74 8.29
N PHE A 118 -17.82 -2.81 7.40
CA PHE A 118 -16.94 -2.27 6.37
C PHE A 118 -15.70 -1.60 6.97
N VAL A 119 -15.88 -0.73 7.96
CA VAL A 119 -14.78 -0.03 8.63
C VAL A 119 -13.85 -1.03 9.34
N PHE A 120 -14.42 -2.07 9.95
CA PHE A 120 -13.64 -3.13 10.57
C PHE A 120 -12.79 -3.90 9.55
N LEU A 121 -13.37 -4.30 8.42
CA LEU A 121 -12.64 -4.96 7.32
C LEU A 121 -11.57 -4.04 6.73
N LEU A 122 -11.88 -2.76 6.54
CA LEU A 122 -10.90 -1.76 6.07
C LEU A 122 -9.73 -1.62 7.05
N ALA A 123 -9.99 -1.66 8.36
CA ALA A 123 -8.94 -1.64 9.37
C ALA A 123 -8.04 -2.89 9.27
N ILE A 124 -8.62 -4.09 9.10
CA ILE A 124 -7.84 -5.32 8.88
C ILE A 124 -6.94 -5.18 7.65
N VAL A 125 -7.48 -4.72 6.51
CA VAL A 125 -6.68 -4.56 5.27
C VAL A 125 -5.57 -3.52 5.43
N SER A 126 -5.86 -2.41 6.12
CA SER A 126 -4.91 -1.29 6.28
C SER A 126 -3.77 -1.59 7.26
N TYR A 127 -4.04 -2.39 8.31
CA TYR A 127 -3.07 -2.66 9.37
C TYR A 127 -2.51 -4.09 9.35
N GLY A 128 -3.18 -5.05 8.70
CA GLY A 128 -2.78 -6.45 8.72
C GLY A 128 -1.47 -6.75 8.01
N ASN A 129 -1.08 -5.93 7.02
CA ASN A 129 0.19 -6.06 6.30
C ASN A 129 1.25 -5.02 6.74
N LYS A 130 1.12 -4.46 7.96
CA LYS A 130 2.14 -3.56 8.52
C LYS A 130 3.17 -4.36 9.32
N ASN A 131 4.37 -4.46 8.77
CA ASN A 131 5.55 -4.94 9.48
C ASN A 131 6.23 -3.77 10.23
N GLY A 132 6.44 -3.90 11.54
CA GLY A 132 7.08 -2.87 12.38
C GLY A 132 8.51 -2.53 11.96
N ASN A 133 9.22 -3.47 11.34
CA ASN A 133 10.60 -3.29 10.89
C ASN A 133 10.72 -2.57 9.54
N ARG A 134 9.59 -2.35 8.82
CA ARG A 134 9.61 -1.71 7.49
C ARG A 134 10.22 -0.31 7.56
N PHE A 135 9.81 0.48 8.55
CA PHE A 135 10.35 1.83 8.75
C PHE A 135 11.86 1.83 9.04
N LEU A 136 12.32 0.89 9.87
CA LEU A 136 13.74 0.74 10.21
C LEU A 136 14.56 0.37 8.98
N MET A 137 14.12 -0.62 8.21
CA MET A 137 14.81 -1.06 6.99
C MET A 137 14.90 0.08 5.94
N THR A 138 13.81 0.81 5.71
CA THR A 138 13.82 1.97 4.81
C THR A 138 14.78 3.05 5.31
N THR A 139 14.79 3.31 6.61
CA THR A 139 15.62 4.35 7.23
C THR A 139 17.10 3.99 7.20
N GLU A 140 17.46 2.74 7.49
CA GLU A 140 18.84 2.25 7.39
C GLU A 140 19.37 2.35 5.96
N THR A 141 18.60 1.87 4.98
CA THR A 141 18.95 1.98 3.56
C THR A 141 19.10 3.45 3.14
N ARG A 142 18.25 4.34 3.66
CA ARG A 142 18.31 5.79 3.40
C ARG A 142 19.53 6.45 4.03
N ASN A 143 19.81 6.15 5.29
CA ASN A 143 20.87 6.81 6.05
C ASN A 143 22.25 6.37 5.58
N ARG A 144 22.38 5.13 5.11
CA ARG A 144 23.63 4.61 4.55
C ARG A 144 24.17 5.44 3.39
N PHE A 145 23.27 5.99 2.58
CA PHE A 145 23.59 6.79 1.39
C PHE A 145 23.17 8.26 1.54
N ASN A 146 23.24 8.81 2.76
CA ASN A 146 22.80 10.19 3.05
C ASN A 146 23.57 11.27 2.27
N LYS A 147 24.85 11.04 1.96
CA LYS A 147 25.72 11.97 1.22
C LYS A 147 25.31 12.16 -0.24
N PHE A 148 24.43 11.31 -0.79
CA PHE A 148 23.95 11.48 -2.16
C PHE A 148 23.29 12.85 -2.38
N ASN A 149 22.63 13.40 -1.36
CA ASN A 149 22.01 14.73 -1.41
C ASN A 149 23.02 15.88 -1.64
N LEU A 150 24.32 15.63 -1.48
CA LEU A 150 25.39 16.61 -1.69
C LEU A 150 25.95 16.58 -3.11
N VAL A 151 25.54 15.62 -3.94
CA VAL A 151 25.99 15.49 -5.33
C VAL A 151 25.36 16.62 -6.16
N LYS A 152 26.21 17.47 -6.75
CA LYS A 152 25.79 18.66 -7.52
C LYS A 152 26.27 18.67 -8.97
N ASP A 153 27.21 17.79 -9.31
CA ASP A 153 27.81 17.67 -10.63
C ASP A 153 28.18 16.20 -10.93
N ALA A 154 28.62 15.96 -12.17
CA ALA A 154 28.97 14.62 -12.62
C ALA A 154 30.24 14.08 -11.95
N HIS A 155 31.19 14.94 -11.58
CA HIS A 155 32.44 14.54 -10.94
C HIS A 155 32.21 14.09 -9.48
N ILE A 156 31.37 14.81 -8.73
CA ILE A 156 30.96 14.43 -7.38
C ILE A 156 30.07 13.17 -7.46
N LEU A 157 29.26 12.99 -8.52
CA LEU A 157 28.51 11.75 -8.72
C LEU A 157 29.46 10.56 -8.89
N GLU A 158 30.50 10.70 -9.73
CA GLU A 158 31.52 9.67 -9.90
C GLU A 158 32.22 9.35 -8.57
N ALA A 159 32.66 10.39 -7.85
CA ALA A 159 33.32 10.22 -6.56
C ALA A 159 32.40 9.53 -5.54
N TRP A 160 31.10 9.86 -5.53
CA TRP A 160 30.11 9.22 -4.67
C TRP A 160 29.89 7.75 -5.05
N LEU A 161 29.79 7.43 -6.35
CA LEU A 161 29.64 6.05 -6.82
C LEU A 161 30.83 5.17 -6.37
N ARG A 162 32.05 5.70 -6.50
CA ARG A 162 33.28 4.96 -6.17
C ARG A 162 33.52 4.84 -4.67
N ASN A 163 33.43 5.95 -3.94
CA ASN A 163 33.89 6.01 -2.56
C ASN A 163 32.79 5.77 -1.53
N GLU A 164 31.52 5.84 -1.91
CA GLU A 164 30.41 5.66 -0.97
C GLU A 164 29.48 4.53 -1.43
N PHE A 165 29.09 4.50 -2.71
CA PHE A 165 28.13 3.49 -3.18
C PHE A 165 28.72 2.07 -3.16
N ILE A 166 29.84 1.86 -3.88
CA ILE A 166 30.49 0.55 -4.00
C ILE A 166 30.84 -0.05 -2.63
N LEU A 167 31.49 0.72 -1.76
CA LEU A 167 31.89 0.26 -0.42
C LEU A 167 30.72 -0.17 0.48
N ASN A 168 29.51 0.35 0.24
CA ASN A 168 28.36 0.04 1.09
C ASN A 168 27.43 -1.03 0.49
N ILE A 169 27.45 -1.22 -0.83
CA ILE A 169 26.59 -2.20 -1.52
C ILE A 169 27.23 -3.58 -1.63
N TYR A 170 28.56 -3.66 -1.68
CA TYR A 170 29.29 -4.93 -1.73
C TYR A 170 29.81 -5.32 -0.35
N ASN A 171 30.20 -6.59 -0.21
CA ASN A 171 30.82 -7.08 1.00
C ASN A 171 32.15 -6.36 1.25
N GLN A 172 32.47 -6.08 2.51
CA GLN A 172 33.73 -5.44 2.91
C GLN A 172 34.38 -6.24 4.04
N ALA A 173 35.69 -6.10 4.21
CA ALA A 173 36.38 -6.70 5.36
C ALA A 173 35.76 -6.23 6.68
N TRP A 174 35.75 -7.10 7.68
CA TRP A 174 35.34 -6.75 9.04
C TRP A 174 36.28 -5.71 9.66
N TYR A 175 35.87 -5.07 10.77
CA TYR A 175 36.67 -4.06 11.46
C TYR A 175 38.07 -4.55 11.90
N ASN A 176 38.25 -5.87 12.01
CA ASN A 176 39.49 -6.54 12.36
C ASN A 176 40.28 -7.04 11.13
N GLY A 177 39.86 -6.68 9.92
CA GLY A 177 40.49 -7.08 8.66
C GLY A 177 40.23 -8.52 8.23
N LEU A 178 39.33 -9.25 8.92
CA LEU A 178 38.91 -10.57 8.46
C LEU A 178 37.93 -10.42 7.28
N GLU A 179 38.23 -11.11 6.20
CA GLU A 179 37.31 -11.27 5.08
C GLU A 179 36.41 -12.49 5.33
N GLU A 180 35.18 -12.40 4.89
CA GLU A 180 34.20 -13.47 5.03
C GLU A 180 34.20 -14.29 3.74
N GLU A 181 34.41 -15.60 3.82
CA GLU A 181 34.53 -16.46 2.63
C GLU A 181 33.27 -16.44 1.73
N ASN A 182 32.11 -16.07 2.30
CA ASN A 182 30.86 -15.96 1.57
C ASN A 182 30.45 -14.49 1.39
N ASP A 183 30.64 -13.96 0.18
CA ASP A 183 30.30 -12.58 -0.22
C ASP A 183 28.79 -12.32 -0.43
N VAL A 184 27.93 -13.06 0.28
CA VAL A 184 26.48 -12.99 0.09
C VAL A 184 25.90 -11.70 0.70
N TYR A 185 26.56 -11.13 1.72
CA TYR A 185 26.07 -9.95 2.42
C TYR A 185 26.65 -8.65 1.86
N ILE A 186 25.85 -7.59 1.89
CA ILE A 186 26.31 -6.23 1.62
C ILE A 186 27.12 -5.69 2.82
N GLY A 187 27.68 -4.49 2.71
CA GLY A 187 28.50 -3.86 3.76
C GLY A 187 27.83 -3.67 5.14
N ASN A 188 26.54 -4.00 5.29
CA ASN A 188 25.85 -4.05 6.59
C ASN A 188 25.88 -5.44 7.26
N LYS A 189 26.42 -6.47 6.61
CA LYS A 189 26.59 -7.85 7.11
C LYS A 189 25.28 -8.56 7.50
N MET A 190 24.14 -8.06 7.05
CA MET A 190 22.82 -8.60 7.40
C MET A 190 21.88 -8.73 6.21
N SER A 191 22.03 -7.86 5.22
CA SER A 191 21.20 -7.84 4.01
C SER A 191 21.99 -8.39 2.83
N VAL A 192 21.26 -9.01 1.92
CA VAL A 192 21.76 -9.64 0.70
C VAL A 192 21.38 -8.77 -0.49
N LEU A 193 22.29 -8.61 -1.44
CA LEU A 193 22.04 -7.90 -2.69
C LEU A 193 21.19 -8.79 -3.61
N VAL A 194 20.05 -8.28 -4.07
CA VAL A 194 19.15 -9.00 -4.98
C VAL A 194 19.34 -8.47 -6.40
N GLY A 195 19.91 -9.30 -7.26
CA GLY A 195 20.29 -8.90 -8.61
C GLY A 195 21.52 -7.99 -8.64
N MET A 196 21.80 -7.39 -9.80
CA MET A 196 22.95 -6.51 -9.96
C MET A 196 22.52 -5.04 -9.91
N PRO A 197 23.21 -4.18 -9.14
CA PRO A 197 23.06 -2.74 -9.25
C PRO A 197 23.36 -2.29 -10.67
N TRP A 198 22.61 -1.31 -11.14
CA TRP A 198 22.81 -0.79 -12.48
C TRP A 198 22.45 0.68 -12.59
N LEU A 199 23.15 1.35 -13.50
CA LEU A 199 22.92 2.73 -13.88
C LEU A 199 22.18 2.77 -15.21
N ARG A 200 21.19 3.63 -15.30
CA ARG A 200 20.50 3.95 -16.54
C ARG A 200 20.62 5.44 -16.81
N GLN A 201 21.17 5.77 -17.97
CA GLN A 201 21.30 7.14 -18.42
C GLN A 201 20.26 7.48 -19.48
N LEU A 202 19.64 8.64 -19.30
CA LEU A 202 18.87 9.32 -20.33
C LEU A 202 19.60 10.58 -20.80
N ARG A 203 19.62 10.74 -22.11
CA ARG A 203 20.37 11.79 -22.81
C ARG A 203 19.56 12.35 -23.97
N ILE A 204 19.91 13.56 -24.38
CA ILE A 204 19.23 14.29 -25.45
C ILE A 204 20.14 14.51 -26.66
N LYS A 205 19.53 14.67 -27.83
CA LYS A 205 20.24 15.00 -29.07
C LYS A 205 20.78 16.43 -29.03
N LYS A 206 21.97 16.64 -29.61
CA LYS A 206 22.52 17.98 -29.85
C LYS A 206 21.65 18.68 -30.89
N LYS A 207 21.29 19.94 -30.64
CA LYS A 207 20.53 20.78 -31.57
C LYS A 207 21.25 22.10 -31.77
N SER A 208 21.18 22.65 -32.98
CA SER A 208 21.70 23.99 -33.26
C SER A 208 20.95 25.04 -32.45
N CYS A 209 21.69 26.01 -31.91
CA CYS A 209 21.11 27.12 -31.17
C CYS A 209 20.28 28.02 -32.09
N ARG A 210 19.04 28.35 -31.69
CA ARG A 210 18.20 29.30 -32.45
C ARG A 210 18.75 30.73 -32.40
N SER A 211 19.49 31.06 -31.35
CA SER A 211 20.08 32.38 -31.12
C SER A 211 21.61 32.28 -31.07
N LEU A 212 22.30 33.20 -31.75
CA LEU A 212 23.78 33.25 -31.84
C LEU A 212 24.47 31.96 -32.36
N PRO A 213 24.01 31.35 -33.47
CA PRO A 213 24.60 30.11 -34.00
C PRO A 213 26.06 30.27 -34.43
N LYS A 214 26.52 31.50 -34.70
CA LYS A 214 27.91 31.79 -35.08
C LYS A 214 28.88 31.77 -33.90
N MET A 215 28.40 31.89 -32.66
CA MET A 215 29.24 31.86 -31.45
C MET A 215 29.06 30.58 -30.64
N ILE A 216 27.84 30.02 -30.63
CA ILE A 216 27.53 28.77 -29.94
C ILE A 216 26.91 27.84 -30.97
N ALA A 217 27.67 26.81 -31.37
CA ALA A 217 27.22 25.84 -32.37
C ALA A 217 26.12 24.93 -31.80
N ASP A 218 26.31 24.45 -30.56
CA ASP A 218 25.49 23.42 -29.95
C ASP A 218 24.72 23.92 -28.71
N CYS A 219 23.41 23.67 -28.72
CA CYS A 219 22.51 23.92 -27.62
C CYS A 219 21.94 22.62 -27.06
N TYR A 220 21.72 22.62 -25.74
CA TYR A 220 21.24 21.47 -24.98
C TYR A 220 19.97 21.89 -24.26
N TYR A 221 18.82 21.50 -24.82
CA TYR A 221 17.51 21.84 -24.26
C TYR A 221 17.12 20.91 -23.11
N ASP A 222 15.96 21.14 -22.51
CA ASP A 222 15.41 20.21 -21.52
C ASP A 222 15.03 18.87 -22.16
N TYR A 223 14.87 17.86 -21.31
CA TYR A 223 14.44 16.54 -21.75
C TYR A 223 13.00 16.59 -22.25
N SER A 224 12.78 15.97 -23.41
CA SER A 224 11.47 15.62 -23.93
C SER A 224 11.59 14.29 -24.69
N PRO A 225 10.53 13.47 -24.74
CA PRO A 225 10.57 12.19 -25.47
C PRO A 225 10.98 12.37 -26.94
N GLU A 226 10.56 13.46 -27.58
CA GLU A 226 10.93 13.79 -28.97
C GLU A 226 12.42 14.14 -29.14
N ASN A 227 13.05 14.67 -28.08
CA ASN A 227 14.44 15.12 -28.09
C ASN A 227 15.42 14.07 -27.55
N GLU A 228 14.92 12.92 -27.08
CA GLU A 228 15.74 11.84 -26.56
C GLU A 228 16.71 11.29 -27.61
N ASP A 229 17.93 11.02 -27.16
CA ASP A 229 18.96 10.41 -27.99
C ASP A 229 18.86 8.89 -27.96
N THR A 230 18.20 8.35 -28.98
CA THR A 230 17.97 6.92 -29.19
C THR A 230 19.02 6.27 -30.11
N THR A 231 20.23 6.84 -30.20
CA THR A 231 21.31 6.31 -31.03
C THR A 231 21.68 4.87 -30.61
N LEU A 232 21.41 3.92 -31.49
CA LEU A 232 21.53 2.48 -31.18
C LEU A 232 22.91 2.07 -30.70
N LEU A 233 23.98 2.57 -31.31
CA LEU A 233 25.36 2.20 -31.04
C LEU A 233 26.26 3.43 -31.05
N SER A 234 27.07 3.58 -30.00
CA SER A 234 28.13 4.58 -29.90
C SER A 234 29.43 3.92 -29.42
N LEU A 235 30.56 4.49 -29.84
CA LEU A 235 31.85 4.17 -29.24
C LEU A 235 31.99 4.91 -27.89
N PRO A 236 32.90 4.45 -27.00
CA PRO A 236 33.22 5.17 -25.78
C PRO A 236 33.51 6.65 -26.02
N GLY A 237 32.95 7.52 -25.20
CA GLY A 237 32.96 8.97 -25.35
C GLY A 237 31.88 9.53 -26.29
N TRP A 238 30.84 8.76 -26.61
CA TRP A 238 29.76 9.16 -27.53
C TRP A 238 30.25 9.51 -28.93
N ILE A 239 31.28 8.79 -29.37
CA ILE A 239 31.87 8.97 -30.69
C ILE A 239 31.00 8.19 -31.70
N PRO A 240 30.53 8.84 -32.78
CA PRO A 240 29.70 8.18 -33.77
C PRO A 240 30.52 7.12 -34.54
N LEU A 241 29.86 6.01 -34.88
CA LEU A 241 30.47 4.97 -35.70
C LEU A 241 30.76 5.46 -37.12
N SER A 242 31.85 4.97 -37.70
CA SER A 242 32.11 5.20 -39.13
C SER A 242 31.08 4.46 -39.98
N LEU A 243 30.63 5.11 -41.07
CA LEU A 243 29.63 4.57 -42.01
C LEU A 243 30.03 3.21 -42.62
N ASN A 244 31.32 2.85 -42.59
CA ASN A 244 31.85 1.62 -43.16
C ASN A 244 31.80 0.42 -42.20
N THR A 245 31.31 0.60 -40.97
CA THR A 245 31.26 -0.48 -39.97
C THR A 245 30.00 -1.32 -40.17
N SER A 246 30.16 -2.55 -40.65
CA SER A 246 29.05 -3.50 -40.81
C SER A 246 28.81 -4.36 -39.56
N TRP A 247 27.61 -4.91 -39.47
CA TRP A 247 27.26 -5.95 -38.49
C TRP A 247 27.99 -7.27 -38.82
N PRO A 248 28.49 -8.06 -37.84
CA PRO A 248 28.39 -7.88 -36.38
C PRO A 248 29.58 -7.16 -35.73
N ASN A 249 30.57 -6.72 -36.51
CA ASN A 249 31.80 -6.10 -36.00
C ASN A 249 31.51 -4.87 -35.13
N ALA A 250 30.46 -4.11 -35.47
CA ALA A 250 29.99 -2.97 -34.67
C ALA A 250 29.68 -3.36 -33.20
N LEU A 251 29.15 -4.56 -32.94
CA LEU A 251 28.86 -5.04 -31.59
C LEU A 251 30.12 -5.44 -30.81
N GLN A 252 31.19 -5.85 -31.47
CA GLN A 252 32.44 -6.16 -30.76
C GLN A 252 33.12 -4.88 -30.28
N ILE A 253 32.98 -3.79 -31.03
CA ILE A 253 33.67 -2.52 -30.76
C ILE A 253 32.86 -1.62 -29.81
N CYS A 254 31.52 -1.69 -29.82
CA CYS A 254 30.66 -0.87 -28.94
C CYS A 254 30.29 -1.65 -27.68
N PRO A 255 30.76 -1.30 -26.48
CA PRO A 255 30.38 -1.99 -25.24
C PRO A 255 28.90 -1.76 -24.89
N LYS A 256 28.29 -2.67 -24.12
CA LYS A 256 26.84 -2.61 -23.76
C LYS A 256 26.38 -1.25 -23.18
N PRO A 257 27.13 -0.57 -22.30
CA PRO A 257 26.75 0.74 -21.75
C PRO A 257 26.59 1.87 -22.78
N TRP A 258 27.13 1.70 -23.98
CA TRP A 258 27.09 2.69 -25.06
C TRP A 258 26.06 2.34 -26.14
N ARG A 259 25.18 1.38 -25.83
CA ARG A 259 24.09 0.93 -26.72
C ARG A 259 22.77 1.36 -26.12
N TYR A 260 21.94 2.00 -26.93
CA TYR A 260 20.59 2.35 -26.52
C TYR A 260 19.76 1.08 -26.40
N GLN A 261 18.99 0.97 -25.32
CA GLN A 261 18.01 -0.08 -25.10
C GLN A 261 16.63 0.54 -24.95
N SER A 262 15.65 -0.06 -25.61
CA SER A 262 14.26 0.37 -25.54
C SER A 262 13.61 0.03 -24.19
N ALA A 263 12.52 0.71 -23.86
CA ALA A 263 11.73 0.43 -22.66
C ALA A 263 11.28 -1.04 -22.59
N ALA A 264 10.92 -1.65 -23.72
CA ALA A 264 10.51 -3.06 -23.79
C ALA A 264 11.66 -4.05 -23.52
N GLU A 265 12.88 -3.74 -23.99
CA GLU A 265 14.06 -4.56 -23.74
C GLU A 265 14.50 -4.49 -22.26
N LEU A 266 14.45 -3.29 -21.68
CA LEU A 266 14.75 -3.07 -20.26
C LEU A 266 13.61 -3.49 -19.34
N ARG A 267 12.40 -3.74 -19.88
CA ARG A 267 11.15 -4.00 -19.13
C ARG A 267 10.85 -2.91 -18.10
N ASN A 268 11.06 -1.67 -18.50
CA ASN A 268 10.87 -0.50 -17.66
C ASN A 268 9.72 0.36 -18.17
N ASP A 269 8.92 0.84 -17.24
CA ASP A 269 7.93 1.88 -17.50
C ASP A 269 8.54 3.28 -17.33
N PRO A 270 7.93 4.33 -17.92
CA PRO A 270 8.34 5.70 -17.66
C PRO A 270 8.29 6.03 -16.18
N ILE A 271 9.31 6.75 -15.70
CA ILE A 271 9.48 7.08 -14.29
C ILE A 271 9.47 8.58 -14.06
N LEU A 272 8.61 9.02 -13.14
CA LEU A 272 8.55 10.41 -12.69
C LEU A 272 9.61 10.68 -11.62
N ALA A 273 10.53 11.60 -11.94
CA ALA A 273 11.52 12.13 -11.01
C ALA A 273 11.07 13.51 -10.46
N SER A 274 11.99 14.33 -9.93
CA SER A 274 11.59 15.59 -9.28
C SER A 274 11.28 16.70 -10.29
N TYR A 275 12.00 16.75 -11.41
CA TYR A 275 11.85 17.82 -12.41
C TYR A 275 11.17 17.34 -13.68
N ASN A 276 11.42 16.11 -14.12
CA ASN A 276 10.85 15.60 -15.36
C ASN A 276 10.39 14.15 -15.24
N SER A 277 9.56 13.74 -16.21
CA SER A 277 9.23 12.34 -16.45
C SER A 277 10.18 11.81 -17.52
N TYR A 278 10.78 10.67 -17.25
CA TYR A 278 11.76 10.02 -18.12
C TYR A 278 11.18 8.73 -18.68
N GLU A 279 11.39 8.47 -19.97
CA GLU A 279 10.94 7.23 -20.61
C GLU A 279 11.66 5.99 -20.02
N GLY A 280 11.11 4.81 -20.28
CA GLY A 280 11.66 3.55 -19.76
C GLY A 280 12.99 3.12 -20.40
N GLY A 281 13.33 3.67 -21.57
CA GLY A 281 14.56 3.36 -22.30
C GLY A 281 15.81 4.01 -21.72
N GLY A 282 16.91 3.86 -22.45
CA GLY A 282 18.17 4.55 -22.19
C GLY A 282 19.39 3.67 -22.35
N TYR A 283 20.51 4.16 -21.83
CA TYR A 283 21.80 3.48 -21.87
C TYR A 283 22.06 2.86 -20.50
N ALA A 284 22.27 1.55 -20.45
CA ALA A 284 22.34 0.79 -19.20
C ALA A 284 23.76 0.26 -18.93
N ALA A 285 24.31 0.59 -17.76
CA ALA A 285 25.57 0.06 -17.26
C ALA A 285 25.32 -0.80 -16.00
N VAL A 286 25.52 -2.11 -16.12
CA VAL A 286 25.30 -3.07 -15.03
C VAL A 286 26.61 -3.30 -14.28
N MET A 287 26.63 -3.13 -12.96
CA MET A 287 27.86 -3.13 -12.15
C MET A 287 28.36 -4.53 -11.78
N GLY A 288 27.53 -5.57 -11.87
CA GLY A 288 27.90 -6.93 -11.46
C GLY A 288 27.71 -7.20 -9.96
N TYR A 289 28.10 -8.41 -9.53
CA TYR A 289 27.95 -8.88 -8.15
C TYR A 289 29.16 -8.59 -7.25
N ASP A 290 30.32 -8.30 -7.85
CA ASP A 290 31.58 -8.11 -7.13
C ASP A 290 32.02 -6.65 -7.21
N GLU A 291 32.69 -6.18 -6.16
CA GLU A 291 33.27 -4.84 -6.10
C GLU A 291 34.26 -4.58 -7.25
N SER A 292 35.14 -5.55 -7.55
CA SER A 292 36.15 -5.41 -8.61
C SER A 292 35.52 -5.25 -9.98
N THR A 293 34.47 -6.02 -10.27
CA THR A 293 33.67 -5.92 -11.49
C THR A 293 32.99 -4.57 -11.58
N ALA A 294 32.38 -4.09 -10.49
CA ALA A 294 31.72 -2.79 -10.45
C ALA A 294 32.71 -1.64 -10.71
N GLN A 295 33.87 -1.69 -10.07
CA GLN A 295 34.94 -0.71 -10.27
C GLN A 295 35.44 -0.72 -11.71
N GLY A 296 35.58 -1.91 -12.33
CA GLY A 296 35.91 -2.08 -13.74
C GLY A 296 34.87 -1.44 -14.66
N VAL A 297 33.58 -1.70 -14.42
CA VAL A 297 32.48 -1.09 -15.19
C VAL A 297 32.49 0.43 -15.06
N LEU A 298 32.69 0.99 -13.85
CA LEU A 298 32.78 2.44 -13.68
C LEU A 298 33.98 3.06 -14.39
N ASN A 299 35.13 2.37 -14.41
CA ASN A 299 36.31 2.79 -15.17
C ASN A 299 36.05 2.80 -16.68
N GLU A 300 35.41 1.76 -17.22
CA GLU A 300 35.13 1.67 -18.65
C GLU A 300 34.01 2.62 -19.11
N THR A 301 33.11 3.01 -18.21
CA THR A 301 31.96 3.87 -18.52
C THR A 301 32.22 5.31 -18.12
N ILE A 302 32.18 5.64 -16.84
CA ILE A 302 32.20 7.01 -16.33
C ILE A 302 33.49 7.73 -16.73
N THR A 303 34.65 7.10 -16.54
CA THR A 303 35.95 7.70 -16.87
C THR A 303 36.14 7.93 -18.38
N ASN A 304 35.46 7.14 -19.23
CA ASN A 304 35.45 7.34 -20.69
C ASN A 304 34.38 8.34 -21.17
N GLY A 305 33.85 9.19 -20.28
CA GLY A 305 32.93 10.27 -20.65
C GLY A 305 31.49 9.81 -20.87
N TRP A 306 31.06 8.74 -20.19
CA TRP A 306 29.66 8.32 -20.27
C TRP A 306 28.73 9.44 -19.80
N LEU A 307 29.13 10.18 -18.75
CA LEU A 307 28.46 11.41 -18.30
C LEU A 307 28.99 12.63 -19.06
N ASP A 308 28.10 13.36 -19.72
CA ASP A 308 28.41 14.52 -20.54
C ASP A 308 27.32 15.61 -20.45
N ARG A 309 27.47 16.69 -21.21
CA ARG A 309 26.50 17.79 -21.25
C ARG A 309 25.13 17.41 -21.84
N GLN A 310 25.04 16.30 -22.60
CA GLN A 310 23.79 15.77 -23.15
C GLN A 310 23.00 14.96 -22.14
N THR A 311 23.65 14.54 -21.06
CA THR A 311 23.03 13.80 -19.97
C THR A 311 21.94 14.64 -19.32
N ARG A 312 20.76 14.03 -19.11
CA ARG A 312 19.62 14.67 -18.44
C ARG A 312 19.23 13.96 -17.17
N ALA A 313 19.34 12.64 -17.16
CA ALA A 313 19.19 11.86 -15.94
C ALA A 313 20.15 10.68 -15.90
N VAL A 314 20.58 10.34 -14.69
CA VAL A 314 21.21 9.07 -14.35
C VAL A 314 20.41 8.48 -13.21
N ILE A 315 19.93 7.26 -13.41
CA ILE A 315 19.07 6.55 -12.49
C ILE A 315 19.84 5.31 -12.02
N LEU A 316 20.13 5.23 -10.73
CA LEU A 316 20.77 4.08 -10.11
C LEU A 316 19.70 3.25 -9.41
N GLU A 317 19.59 1.98 -9.77
CA GLU A 317 18.60 1.05 -9.22
C GLU A 317 19.29 -0.19 -8.64
N PHE A 318 18.87 -0.56 -7.44
CA PHE A 318 19.29 -1.80 -6.78
C PHE A 318 18.24 -2.25 -5.77
N ALA A 319 18.27 -3.54 -5.41
CA ALA A 319 17.39 -4.12 -4.40
C ALA A 319 18.20 -4.86 -3.34
N VAL A 320 17.85 -4.66 -2.07
CA VAL A 320 18.49 -5.34 -0.93
C VAL A 320 17.45 -6.11 -0.14
N PHE A 321 17.73 -7.36 0.20
CA PHE A 321 16.83 -8.23 0.95
C PHE A 321 17.42 -8.56 2.31
N ASN A 322 16.67 -8.32 3.37
CA ASN A 322 17.03 -8.72 4.72
C ASN A 322 16.30 -10.01 5.08
N VAL A 323 17.06 -11.11 5.20
CA VAL A 323 16.54 -12.45 5.49
C VAL A 323 15.90 -12.52 6.88
N ASN A 324 16.46 -11.81 7.87
CA ASN A 324 15.99 -11.86 9.25
C ASN A 324 14.60 -11.23 9.43
N THR A 325 14.32 -10.16 8.68
CA THR A 325 13.03 -9.46 8.73
C THR A 325 12.11 -9.79 7.57
N ASN A 326 12.59 -10.57 6.58
CA ASN A 326 11.87 -10.90 5.35
C ASN A 326 11.40 -9.67 4.57
N LEU A 327 12.24 -8.63 4.55
CA LEU A 327 11.93 -7.35 3.88
C LEU A 327 12.90 -7.14 2.72
N ILE A 328 12.36 -6.83 1.55
CA ILE A 328 13.11 -6.35 0.40
C ILE A 328 12.97 -4.84 0.30
N SER A 329 14.07 -4.12 0.10
CA SER A 329 14.07 -2.68 -0.14
C SER A 329 14.62 -2.41 -1.54
N VAL A 330 13.77 -1.87 -2.41
CA VAL A 330 14.13 -1.41 -3.74
C VAL A 330 14.46 0.07 -3.64
N ALA A 331 15.67 0.44 -4.06
CA ALA A 331 16.16 1.81 -3.98
C ALA A 331 16.49 2.34 -5.38
N THR A 332 15.91 3.50 -5.68
CA THR A 332 16.12 4.23 -6.92
C THR A 332 16.67 5.62 -6.59
N TYR A 333 17.86 5.92 -7.08
CA TYR A 333 18.53 7.20 -6.91
C TYR A 333 18.54 7.94 -8.26
N PHE A 334 18.10 9.18 -8.26
CA PHE A 334 18.01 10.04 -9.43
C PHE A 334 19.04 11.14 -9.33
N TYR A 335 19.86 11.28 -10.37
CA TYR A 335 20.68 12.45 -10.63
C TYR A 335 20.12 13.13 -11.88
N GLU A 336 19.47 14.28 -11.72
CA GLU A 336 18.85 15.07 -12.78
C GLU A 336 19.74 16.26 -13.13
N ALA A 337 20.26 16.31 -14.35
CA ALA A 337 21.04 17.42 -14.86
C ALA A 337 20.14 18.35 -15.69
N LEU A 338 19.90 19.56 -15.21
CA LEU A 338 19.05 20.54 -15.90
C LEU A 338 19.79 21.18 -17.08
N ALA A 339 19.06 21.73 -18.05
CA ALA A 339 19.66 22.45 -19.18
C ALA A 339 20.49 23.67 -18.74
N THR A 340 20.22 24.23 -17.56
CA THR A 340 20.99 25.33 -16.96
C THR A 340 22.39 24.92 -16.50
N GLY A 341 22.69 23.61 -16.42
CA GLY A 341 23.96 23.06 -15.96
C GLY A 341 24.00 22.72 -14.46
N ALA A 342 22.94 23.03 -13.71
CA ALA A 342 22.79 22.56 -12.33
C ALA A 342 22.32 21.10 -12.30
N ALA A 343 22.78 20.33 -11.33
CA ALA A 343 22.25 18.99 -11.06
C ALA A 343 21.53 18.91 -9.72
N TYR A 344 20.48 18.09 -9.68
CA TYR A 344 19.67 17.81 -8.50
C TYR A 344 19.57 16.33 -8.26
N THR A 345 19.48 15.96 -7.00
CA THR A 345 19.44 14.57 -6.57
C THR A 345 18.13 14.27 -5.87
N ALA A 346 17.51 13.17 -6.24
CA ALA A 346 16.35 12.64 -5.54
C ALA A 346 16.53 11.15 -5.28
N ARG A 347 15.77 10.61 -4.33
CA ARG A 347 15.81 9.18 -4.01
C ARG A 347 14.42 8.68 -3.66
N ARG A 348 14.12 7.47 -4.10
CA ARG A 348 12.92 6.72 -3.78
C ARG A 348 13.35 5.36 -3.22
N ILE A 349 12.91 5.04 -2.01
CA ILE A 349 13.23 3.78 -1.36
C ILE A 349 11.91 3.16 -0.93
N GLU A 350 11.61 2.00 -1.48
CA GLU A 350 10.37 1.27 -1.23
C GLU A 350 10.72 -0.06 -0.59
N THR A 351 10.20 -0.27 0.63
CA THR A 351 10.42 -1.52 1.36
C THR A 351 9.14 -2.32 1.39
N LEU A 352 9.24 -3.56 0.90
CA LEU A 352 8.16 -4.52 0.74
C LEU A 352 8.50 -5.79 1.50
N GLU A 353 7.48 -6.57 1.84
CA GLU A 353 7.67 -7.91 2.40
C GLU A 353 7.66 -8.91 1.25
N LEU A 354 8.70 -9.75 1.16
CA LEU A 354 8.89 -10.61 -0.01
C LEU A 354 8.10 -11.91 0.09
N TYR A 355 8.27 -12.62 1.21
CA TYR A 355 7.49 -13.81 1.52
C TYR A 355 6.35 -13.43 2.45
N SER A 356 5.16 -13.96 2.25
CA SER A 356 4.17 -13.96 3.33
C SER A 356 4.42 -15.23 4.15
N THR A 357 4.93 -15.08 5.38
CA THR A 357 5.13 -16.27 6.24
C THR A 357 3.79 -16.95 6.44
N GLU A 358 3.69 -18.23 6.05
CA GLU A 358 2.48 -19.04 6.24
C GLU A 358 2.15 -19.13 7.73
N SER A 359 1.26 -18.25 8.14
CA SER A 359 0.80 -18.12 9.51
C SER A 359 -0.72 -18.03 9.50
N GLY A 360 -1.37 -18.49 10.56
CA GLY A 360 -2.83 -18.34 10.70
C GLY A 360 -3.28 -16.87 10.60
N ALA A 361 -2.42 -15.92 11.00
CA ALA A 361 -2.66 -14.49 10.87
C ALA A 361 -2.74 -14.02 9.41
N LEU A 362 -1.87 -14.55 8.53
CA LEU A 362 -1.92 -14.27 7.10
C LEU A 362 -3.23 -14.79 6.48
N MET A 363 -3.63 -16.02 6.81
CA MET A 363 -4.89 -16.58 6.31
C MET A 363 -6.10 -15.75 6.74
N PHE A 364 -6.13 -15.31 7.99
CA PHE A 364 -7.16 -14.38 8.48
C PHE A 364 -7.15 -13.06 7.71
N PHE A 365 -5.96 -12.47 7.48
CA PHE A 365 -5.81 -11.25 6.68
C PHE A 365 -6.32 -11.43 5.24
N LEU A 366 -5.97 -12.53 4.58
CA LEU A 366 -6.42 -12.82 3.21
C LEU A 366 -7.94 -13.01 3.12
N ILE A 367 -8.55 -13.70 4.10
CA ILE A 367 -10.01 -13.81 4.20
C ILE A 367 -10.65 -12.44 4.40
N GLY A 368 -10.10 -11.62 5.30
CA GLY A 368 -10.56 -10.25 5.53
C GLY A 368 -10.46 -9.38 4.27
N GLN A 369 -9.36 -9.50 3.53
CA GLN A 369 -9.15 -8.80 2.26
C GLN A 369 -10.15 -9.25 1.19
N PHE A 370 -10.42 -10.56 1.08
CA PHE A 370 -11.43 -11.08 0.17
C PHE A 370 -12.84 -10.55 0.50
N LEU A 371 -13.23 -10.61 1.78
CA LEU A 371 -14.53 -10.10 2.25
C LEU A 371 -14.65 -8.58 2.00
N PHE A 372 -13.57 -7.82 2.23
CA PHE A 372 -13.52 -6.40 1.92
C PHE A 372 -13.76 -6.13 0.43
N MET A 373 -13.05 -6.84 -0.45
CA MET A 373 -13.22 -6.70 -1.91
C MET A 373 -14.63 -7.08 -2.36
N ALA A 374 -15.20 -8.15 -1.81
CA ALA A 374 -16.59 -8.55 -2.10
C ALA A 374 -17.59 -7.47 -1.65
N MET A 375 -17.37 -6.86 -0.49
CA MET A 375 -18.22 -5.79 0.04
C MET A 375 -18.10 -4.50 -0.79
N VAL A 376 -16.90 -4.14 -1.24
CA VAL A 376 -16.68 -3.02 -2.18
C VAL A 376 -17.42 -3.27 -3.49
N LEU A 377 -17.33 -4.49 -4.05
CA LEU A 377 -18.05 -4.85 -5.27
C LEU A 377 -19.57 -4.78 -5.07
N PHE A 378 -20.08 -5.28 -3.93
CA PHE A 378 -21.49 -5.19 -3.59
C PHE A 378 -21.98 -3.74 -3.55
N TYR A 379 -21.28 -2.85 -2.84
CA TYR A 379 -21.64 -1.43 -2.79
C TYR A 379 -21.53 -0.75 -4.15
N PHE A 380 -20.53 -1.11 -4.95
CA PHE A 380 -20.38 -0.62 -6.31
C PHE A 380 -21.58 -1.01 -7.19
N ILE A 381 -22.04 -2.27 -7.13
CA ILE A 381 -23.22 -2.74 -7.87
C ILE A 381 -24.49 -2.02 -7.38
N VAL A 382 -24.69 -1.89 -6.06
CA VAL A 382 -25.84 -1.17 -5.49
C VAL A 382 -25.86 0.28 -5.96
N MET A 383 -24.70 0.94 -5.95
CA MET A 383 -24.56 2.31 -6.44
C MET A 383 -24.89 2.42 -7.93
N LEU A 384 -24.41 1.49 -8.77
CA LEU A 384 -24.74 1.45 -10.20
C LEU A 384 -26.25 1.27 -10.44
N VAL A 385 -26.90 0.36 -9.71
CA VAL A 385 -28.35 0.13 -9.80
C VAL A 385 -29.12 1.39 -9.38
N HIS A 386 -28.69 2.04 -8.30
CA HIS A 386 -29.31 3.27 -7.83
C HIS A 386 -29.16 4.41 -8.85
N LEU A 387 -27.97 4.57 -9.45
CA LEU A 387 -27.72 5.55 -10.51
C LEU A 387 -28.55 5.26 -11.76
N TYR A 388 -28.73 3.99 -12.12
CA TYR A 388 -29.58 3.59 -13.24
C TYR A 388 -31.06 3.93 -12.98
N GLN A 389 -31.55 3.66 -11.76
CA GLN A 389 -32.92 3.96 -11.36
C GLN A 389 -33.21 5.46 -11.24
N GLN A 390 -32.21 6.30 -10.90
CA GLN A 390 -32.37 7.76 -10.87
C GLN A 390 -32.32 8.40 -12.27
N ARG A 391 -31.82 7.68 -13.27
CA ARG A 391 -31.71 8.16 -14.65
C ARG A 391 -32.94 7.80 -15.49
N LEU A 392 -33.70 6.77 -15.09
CA LEU A 392 -35.07 6.49 -15.53
C LEU A 392 -36.05 7.41 -14.80
#